data_AF-A0A193LFR5-F1
#
_entry.id   AF-A0A193LFR5-F1
#
_cell.length_a   1.000
_cell.length_b   1.000
_cell.length_c   1.000
_cell.angle_alpha   90.00
_cell.angle_beta   90.00
_cell.angle_gamma   90.00
#
_symmetry.space_group_name_H-M   'P 1'
#
loop_
_entity.id
_entity.type
_entity.pdbx_description
1 polymer ?
#
loop_
_entity_poly.entity_id
_entity_poly.type
_entity_poly.pdbx_seq_one_letter_code
_entity_poly.pdbx_strand_id
1 'polypeptide(L)'
;MLLGTPAGAVAAAAGGFAQPATLQFAQSNGPSLSEAVNQVRRQYRGRIVSAETEVRGNREVHVIKVLTEDGKVKTVRINGRSRGGRG
;
A
#
# COMPACT_ATOMS: atom_id res chain seq x y z
N MET A 1 -57.34 -26.95 13.67
CA MET A 1 -56.14 -26.14 13.92
C MET A 1 -55.46 -25.86 12.59
N LEU A 2 -54.97 -24.63 12.42
CA LEU A 2 -54.45 -24.01 11.20
C LEU A 2 -53.04 -24.52 10.83
N LEU A 3 -52.52 -24.01 9.70
CA LEU A 3 -51.16 -24.09 9.10
C LEU A 3 -51.02 -25.18 8.02
N GLY A 4 -50.95 -24.92 6.71
CA GLY A 4 -50.58 -23.71 5.96
C GLY A 4 -49.14 -23.81 5.47
N THR A 5 -48.92 -24.23 4.22
CA THR A 5 -47.64 -24.25 3.47
C THR A 5 -47.10 -22.83 3.25
N PRO A 6 -45.77 -22.61 3.14
CA PRO A 6 -45.13 -22.59 1.81
C PRO A 6 -43.77 -23.34 1.79
N ALA A 7 -43.40 -24.03 0.71
CA ALA A 7 -42.86 -23.51 -0.55
C ALA A 7 -41.40 -23.03 -0.47
N GLY A 8 -40.54 -23.78 -1.17
CA GLY A 8 -39.44 -23.25 -1.98
C GLY A 8 -38.23 -22.61 -1.28
N ALA A 9 -37.05 -23.21 -1.48
CA ALA A 9 -35.87 -22.50 -1.98
C ALA A 9 -34.85 -23.53 -2.50
N VAL A 10 -34.73 -23.73 -3.81
CA VAL A 10 -33.62 -23.27 -4.68
C VAL A 10 -32.24 -23.30 -3.99
N ALA A 11 -31.38 -24.25 -4.33
CA ALA A 11 -30.39 -24.18 -5.42
C ALA A 11 -29.34 -23.06 -5.22
N ALA A 12 -28.08 -23.44 -5.01
CA ALA A 12 -26.93 -22.89 -5.71
C ALA A 12 -25.64 -23.62 -5.31
N ALA A 13 -25.07 -24.34 -6.27
CA ALA A 13 -23.65 -24.60 -6.27
C ALA A 13 -22.90 -23.27 -6.46
N ALA A 14 -21.89 -23.02 -5.62
CA ALA A 14 -20.76 -22.15 -5.92
C ALA A 14 -19.60 -22.75 -5.11
N GLY A 15 -18.72 -23.52 -5.73
CA GLY A 15 -17.79 -22.97 -6.71
C GLY A 15 -16.56 -22.54 -5.92
N GLY A 16 -15.50 -23.33 -6.02
CA GLY A 16 -14.24 -23.04 -5.35
C GLY A 16 -13.75 -21.65 -5.74
N PHE A 17 -13.68 -20.76 -4.75
CA PHE A 17 -12.85 -19.59 -4.87
C PHE A 17 -11.43 -20.04 -4.52
N ALA A 18 -10.74 -20.59 -5.51
CA ALA A 18 -9.33 -20.31 -5.67
C ALA A 18 -9.25 -18.78 -5.68
N GLN A 19 -9.03 -18.19 -4.51
CA GLN A 19 -8.72 -16.78 -4.45
C GLN A 19 -7.43 -16.64 -5.25
N PRO A 20 -7.42 -15.96 -6.41
CA PRO A 20 -6.17 -15.48 -6.92
C PRO A 20 -5.56 -14.68 -5.77
N ALA A 21 -4.25 -14.76 -5.60
CA ALA A 21 -3.53 -13.80 -4.79
C ALA A 21 -3.73 -12.42 -5.41
N THR A 22 -4.92 -11.83 -5.24
CA THR A 22 -5.04 -10.40 -5.02
C THR A 22 -4.06 -10.18 -3.89
N LEU A 23 -2.92 -9.57 -4.22
CA LEU A 23 -2.15 -8.83 -3.25
C LEU A 23 -3.17 -7.93 -2.55
N GLN A 24 -3.73 -8.43 -1.46
CA GLN A 24 -4.31 -7.64 -0.43
C GLN A 24 -3.12 -6.78 -0.01
N PHE A 25 -3.07 -5.56 -0.54
CA PHE A 25 -2.31 -4.48 0.04
C PHE A 25 -2.89 -4.32 1.45
N ALA A 26 -2.45 -5.18 2.35
CA ALA A 26 -2.86 -5.15 3.72
C ALA A 26 -2.48 -3.77 4.22
N GLN A 27 -3.51 -2.99 4.53
CA GLN A 27 -3.50 -1.74 5.26
C GLN A 27 -3.29 -0.49 4.39
N SER A 28 -4.09 0.53 4.68
CA SER A 28 -4.05 1.90 4.19
C SER A 28 -2.77 2.68 4.56
N ASN A 29 -1.63 1.98 4.61
CA ASN A 29 -0.35 2.41 5.07
C ASN A 29 0.57 2.54 3.86
N GLY A 30 1.01 3.76 3.52
CA GLY A 30 1.96 4.00 2.43
C GLY A 30 3.26 3.17 2.54
N PRO A 31 4.04 3.11 1.46
CA PRO A 31 5.25 2.28 1.37
C PRO A 31 6.21 2.60 2.51
N SER A 32 6.86 1.57 3.06
CA SER A 32 7.92 1.72 4.06
C SER A 32 9.13 2.44 3.46
N LEU A 33 10.02 3.00 4.29
CA LEU A 33 11.24 3.68 3.82
C LEU A 33 12.05 2.83 2.83
N SER A 34 12.25 1.55 3.13
CA SER A 34 13.00 0.62 2.29
C SER A 34 12.33 0.34 0.94
N GLU A 35 11.00 0.27 0.92
CA GLU A 35 10.22 0.10 -0.31
C GLU A 35 10.28 1.36 -1.17
N ALA A 36 10.14 2.53 -0.54
CA ALA A 36 10.28 3.83 -1.18
C ALA A 36 11.68 4.00 -1.78
N VAL A 37 12.74 3.60 -1.06
CA VAL A 37 14.13 3.59 -1.58
C VAL A 37 14.25 2.66 -2.77
N ASN A 38 13.75 1.43 -2.70
CA ASN A 38 13.83 0.48 -3.82
C ASN A 38 13.07 0.98 -5.05
N GLN A 39 11.92 1.61 -4.86
CA GLN A 39 11.15 2.23 -5.94
C GLN A 39 11.96 3.35 -6.60
N VAL A 40 12.55 4.24 -5.80
CA VAL A 40 13.39 5.33 -6.31
C VAL A 40 14.63 4.80 -7.02
N ARG A 41 15.29 3.76 -6.50
CA ARG A 41 16.46 3.13 -7.17
C ARG A 41 16.11 2.49 -8.51
N ARG A 42 14.90 1.96 -8.66
CA ARG A 42 14.43 1.38 -9.93
C ARG A 42 14.05 2.45 -10.94
N GLN A 43 13.45 3.53 -10.46
CA GLN A 43 12.97 4.63 -11.30
C GLN A 43 14.09 5.58 -11.73
N TYR A 44 15.05 5.82 -10.83
CA TYR A 44 16.18 6.72 -11.05
C TYR A 44 17.47 5.91 -11.11
N ARG A 45 18.19 6.02 -12.24
CA ARG A 45 19.54 5.43 -12.44
C ARG A 45 20.64 6.09 -11.58
N GLY A 46 20.26 6.87 -10.57
CA GLY A 46 21.16 7.64 -9.72
C GLY A 46 21.56 6.94 -8.42
N ARG A 47 22.49 7.54 -7.69
CA ARG A 47 22.93 7.05 -6.37
C ARG A 47 22.05 7.62 -5.27
N ILE A 48 21.53 6.78 -4.38
CA ILE A 48 20.85 7.25 -3.16
C ILE A 48 21.90 7.89 -2.25
N VAL A 49 21.68 9.14 -1.85
CA VAL A 49 22.56 9.88 -0.93
C VAL A 49 22.03 9.86 0.48
N SER A 50 20.71 10.03 0.65
CA SER A 50 20.03 9.90 1.93
C SER A 50 18.60 9.42 1.73
N ALA A 51 18.06 8.74 2.74
CA ALA A 51 16.67 8.34 2.81
C ALA A 51 16.20 8.48 4.26
N GLU A 52 15.29 9.42 4.49
CA GLU A 52 14.78 9.77 5.81
C GLU A 52 13.26 9.68 5.83
N THR A 53 12.69 9.42 7.00
CA THR A 53 11.24 9.46 7.22
C THR A 53 10.91 10.66 8.09
N GLU A 54 10.25 11.65 7.51
CA GLU A 54 9.72 12.79 8.23
C GLU A 54 8.28 12.50 8.64
N VAL A 55 8.00 12.55 9.94
CA VAL A 55 6.62 12.47 10.44
C VAL A 55 6.04 13.89 10.44
N ARG A 56 5.05 14.12 9.57
CA ARG A 56 4.31 15.38 9.46
C ARG A 56 2.91 15.17 10.05
N GLY A 57 2.78 15.45 11.35
CA GLY A 57 1.55 15.27 12.10
C GLY A 57 1.13 13.81 12.13
N ASN A 58 0.06 13.49 11.40
CA ASN A 58 -0.52 12.15 11.35
C ASN A 58 -0.05 11.30 10.15
N ARG A 59 0.92 11.80 9.38
CA ARG A 59 1.41 11.14 8.17
C ARG A 59 2.93 11.08 8.14
N GLU A 60 3.45 9.93 7.74
CA GLU A 60 4.87 9.75 7.46
C GLU A 60 5.15 10.17 6.01
N VAL A 61 6.27 10.85 5.79
CA VAL A 61 6.75 11.29 4.47
C VAL A 61 8.18 10.82 4.34
N HIS A 62 8.43 9.92 3.39
CA HIS A 62 9.76 9.46 3.08
C HIS A 62 10.42 10.44 2.13
N VAL A 63 11.50 11.08 2.60
CA VAL A 63 12.31 12.02 1.84
C VAL A 63 13.57 11.29 1.38
N ILE A 64 13.68 11.10 0.07
CA ILE A 64 14.78 10.36 -0.54
C ILE A 64 15.57 11.32 -1.43
N LYS A 65 16.85 11.49 -1.10
CA LYS A 65 17.79 12.31 -1.86
C LYS A 65 18.56 11.42 -2.82
N VAL A 66 18.46 11.73 -4.11
CA VAL A 66 19.12 10.98 -5.19
C VAL A 66 20.13 11.89 -5.87
N LEU A 67 21.38 11.46 -5.95
CA LEU A 67 22.39 12.05 -6.82
C LEU A 67 22.15 11.55 -8.25
N THR A 68 21.77 12.48 -9.11
CA THR A 68 21.67 12.26 -10.56
C THR A 68 23.05 12.24 -11.21
N GLU A 69 23.14 11.68 -12.42
CA GLU A 69 24.40 11.61 -13.18
C GLU A 69 24.95 13.01 -13.51
N ASP A 70 24.08 14.01 -13.59
CA ASP A 70 24.43 15.44 -13.73
C ASP A 70 25.08 16.06 -12.49
N GLY A 71 25.32 15.27 -11.43
CA GLY A 71 25.88 15.74 -10.17
C GLY A 71 24.90 16.53 -9.29
N LYS A 72 23.61 16.58 -9.67
CA LYS A 72 22.57 17.29 -8.92
C LYS A 72 21.85 16.36 -7.95
N VAL A 73 21.54 16.85 -6.76
CA VAL A 73 20.72 16.14 -5.78
C VAL A 73 19.24 16.43 -6.03
N LYS A 74 18.47 15.41 -6.36
CA LYS A 74 17.01 15.49 -6.50
C LYS A 74 16.35 14.92 -5.25
N THR A 75 15.44 15.68 -4.67
CA THR A 75 14.65 15.26 -3.51
C THR A 75 13.33 14.67 -3.99
N VAL A 76 13.11 13.39 -3.74
CA VAL A 76 11.86 12.69 -4.01
C VAL A 76 11.12 12.54 -2.69
N ARG A 77 9.85 12.98 -2.65
CA ARG A 77 8.98 12.86 -1.49
C ARG A 77 7.93 11.80 -1.77
N ILE A 78 7.91 10.75 -0.96
CA ILE A 78 6.95 9.67 -1.05
C ILE A 78 6.11 9.68 0.23
N ASN A 79 4.79 9.74 0.06
CA ASN A 79 3.90 9.68 1.20
C ASN A 79 3.89 8.25 1.77
N GLY A 80 4.29 8.14 3.02
CA GLY A 80 4.32 6.89 3.78
C GLY A 80 3.04 6.61 4.55
N ARG A 81 3.19 5.84 5.61
CA ARG A 81 2.12 5.38 6.51
C ARG A 81 1.38 6.55 7.18
N SER A 82 0.06 6.47 7.25
CA SER A 82 -0.70 7.36 8.16
C SER A 82 -0.70 6.74 9.55
N ARG A 83 -0.25 7.50 10.55
CA ARG A 83 -0.15 7.03 11.95
C ARG A 83 -1.44 7.28 12.74
N GLY A 84 -2.55 7.66 12.08
CA GLY A 84 -3.82 7.96 12.76
C GLY A 84 -4.86 6.94 12.44
N GLY A 85 -5.10 6.11 13.43
CA GLY A 85 -6.05 5.02 13.38
C GLY A 85 -5.81 4.09 14.56
N ARG A 86 -5.82 4.66 15.79
CA ARG A 86 -6.13 3.86 16.97
C ARG A 86 -7.49 4.35 17.46
N GLY A 87 -8.53 3.65 16.99
CA GLY A 87 -9.79 3.57 17.69
C GLY A 87 -9.64 2.81 19.00
#